data_AF-A0A803XKV4-F1
#
_entry.id   AF-A0A803XKV4-F1
#
_cell.length_a   1.000
_cell.length_b   1.000
_cell.length_c   1.000
_cell.angle_alpha   90.00
_cell.angle_beta   90.00
_cell.angle_gamma   90.00
#
_symmetry.space_group_name_H-M   'P 1'
#
loop_
_entity.id
_entity.type
_entity.pdbx_description
1 polymer ?
#
loop_
_entity_poly.entity_id
_entity_poly.type
_entity_poly.pdbx_seq_one_letter_code
_entity_poly.pdbx_strand_id
1 'polypeptide(L)'
;MVKDWQLELPKLLISVHGGLQNFEMQPKLKQVFGKGLIKAAMTTGAWIFTGGVSTGVIRHVGDALKDHSSKSRGRICAIGIAPWGIVENKEDLIGKDVSL
;
A
#
# COMPACT_ATOMS: atom_id res chain seq x y z
N MET A 1 0.15 1.26 16.09
CA MET A 1 -0.82 1.08 14.98
C MET A 1 -2.24 0.91 15.49
N VAL A 2 -2.60 -0.17 16.19
CA VAL A 2 -3.97 -0.31 16.75
C VAL A 2 -4.27 0.73 17.84
N LYS A 3 -3.34 0.91 18.79
CA LYS A 3 -3.49 1.88 19.88
C LYS A 3 -3.34 3.33 19.38
N ASP A 4 -2.16 3.66 18.86
CA ASP A 4 -1.80 5.06 18.60
C ASP A 4 -2.39 5.62 17.29
N TRP A 5 -2.68 4.76 16.31
CA TRP A 5 -3.30 5.17 15.04
C TRP A 5 -4.78 4.76 14.94
N GLN A 6 -5.32 4.13 15.98
CA GLN A 6 -6.72 3.72 16.08
C GLN A 6 -7.20 2.86 14.89
N LEU A 7 -6.30 2.02 14.35
CA LEU A 7 -6.66 1.08 13.28
C LEU A 7 -7.32 -0.17 13.87
N GLU A 8 -8.39 -0.65 13.22
CA GLU A 8 -9.05 -1.91 13.59
C GLU A 8 -8.11 -3.10 13.40
N LEU A 9 -8.05 -3.98 14.41
CA LEU A 9 -7.21 -5.19 14.36
C LEU A 9 -7.58 -6.05 13.14
N PRO A 10 -6.63 -6.38 12.25
CA PRO A 10 -6.93 -7.17 11.07
C PRO A 10 -7.20 -8.63 11.44
N LYS A 11 -8.11 -9.27 10.70
CA LYS A 11 -8.33 -10.73 10.79
C LYS A 11 -7.31 -11.53 9.99
N LEU A 12 -6.64 -10.88 9.03
CA LEU A 12 -5.67 -11.47 8.11
C LEU A 12 -4.66 -10.40 7.68
N LEU A 13 -3.43 -10.82 7.40
CA LEU A 13 -2.41 -9.98 6.79
C LEU A 13 -2.09 -10.50 5.39
N ILE A 14 -2.08 -9.61 4.40
CA ILE A 14 -1.64 -9.90 3.03
C ILE A 14 -0.32 -9.17 2.82
N SER A 15 0.80 -9.91 2.75
CA SER A 15 2.09 -9.31 2.43
C SER A 15 2.41 -9.47 0.94
N VAL A 16 2.67 -8.37 0.25
CA VAL A 16 3.01 -8.36 -1.18
C VAL A 16 4.45 -7.91 -1.36
N HIS A 17 5.26 -8.78 -1.95
CA HIS A 17 6.67 -8.57 -2.27
C HIS A 17 6.91 -8.79 -3.77
N GLY A 18 8.02 -8.26 -4.27
CA GLY A 18 8.46 -8.50 -5.64
C GLY A 18 9.74 -7.75 -5.96
N GLY A 19 10.22 -7.92 -7.20
CA GLY A 19 11.39 -7.22 -7.68
C GLY A 19 11.18 -5.70 -7.74
N LEU A 20 12.28 -4.96 -7.67
CA LEU A 20 12.31 -3.48 -7.75
C LEU A 20 12.31 -2.96 -9.20
N GLN A 21 12.67 -3.81 -10.16
CA GLN A 21 12.69 -3.41 -11.57
C GLN A 21 11.27 -3.14 -12.07
N ASN A 22 11.04 -1.95 -12.62
CA ASN A 22 9.77 -1.60 -13.23
C ASN A 22 9.51 -2.46 -14.47
N PHE A 23 8.27 -2.89 -14.62
CA PHE A 23 7.78 -3.64 -15.76
C PHE A 23 6.34 -3.28 -16.06
N GLU A 24 5.96 -3.35 -17.34
CA GLU A 24 4.58 -3.20 -17.77
C GLU A 24 3.86 -4.53 -17.67
N MET A 25 2.70 -4.50 -17.02
CA MET A 25 1.86 -5.67 -16.87
C MET A 25 0.82 -5.69 -18.00
N GLN A 26 0.61 -6.86 -18.60
CA GLN A 26 -0.45 -7.00 -19.61
C GLN A 26 -1.80 -6.54 -19.02
N PRO A 27 -2.64 -5.79 -19.77
CA PRO A 27 -3.84 -5.16 -19.23
C PRO A 27 -4.79 -6.14 -18.50
N LYS A 28 -4.97 -7.34 -19.06
CA LYS A 28 -5.79 -8.38 -18.45
C LYS A 28 -5.24 -8.84 -17.10
N LEU A 29 -3.92 -9.02 -16.99
CA LEU A 29 -3.27 -9.43 -15.75
C LEU A 29 -3.34 -8.31 -14.71
N LYS A 30 -3.11 -7.05 -15.11
CA LYS A 30 -3.26 -5.88 -14.24
C LYS A 30 -4.66 -5.80 -13.64
N GLN A 31 -5.68 -6.02 -14.47
CA GLN A 31 -7.07 -6.02 -14.02
C GLN A 31 -7.37 -7.16 -13.05
N VAL A 32 -6.95 -8.40 -13.36
CA VAL A 32 -7.22 -9.57 -12.50
C VAL A 32 -6.48 -9.45 -11.17
N PHE A 33 -5.21 -9.06 -11.20
CA PHE A 33 -4.39 -8.82 -10.02
C PHE A 33 -5.03 -7.75 -9.11
N GLY A 34 -5.31 -6.57 -9.66
CA GLY A 34 -5.87 -5.46 -8.89
C GLY A 34 -7.23 -5.80 -8.29
N LYS A 35 -8.17 -6.32 -9.10
CA LYS A 35 -9.50 -6.71 -8.60
C LYS A 35 -9.43 -7.81 -7.55
N GLY A 36 -8.58 -8.83 -7.75
CA GLY A 36 -8.42 -9.94 -6.82
C GLY A 36 -7.88 -9.48 -5.46
N LEU A 37 -6.80 -8.69 -5.47
CA LEU A 37 -6.18 -8.15 -4.25
C LEU A 37 -7.16 -7.29 -3.45
N ILE A 38 -7.82 -6.34 -4.12
CA ILE A 38 -8.80 -5.44 -3.51
C ILE A 38 -9.98 -6.23 -2.94
N LYS A 39 -10.51 -7.19 -3.71
CA LYS A 39 -11.63 -8.02 -3.25
C LYS A 39 -11.26 -8.84 -2.02
N ALA A 40 -10.09 -9.49 -2.02
CA ALA A 40 -9.63 -10.28 -0.89
C ALA A 40 -9.49 -9.43 0.39
N ALA A 41 -8.86 -8.26 0.28
CA ALA A 41 -8.66 -7.35 1.41
C ALA A 41 -9.99 -6.85 1.98
N MET A 42 -10.92 -6.40 1.12
CA MET A 42 -12.24 -5.93 1.56
C MET A 42 -13.09 -7.04 2.20
N THR A 43 -13.12 -8.23 1.59
CA THR A 43 -13.98 -9.31 2.06
C THR A 43 -13.56 -9.83 3.43
N THR A 44 -12.27 -9.79 3.74
CA THR A 44 -11.72 -10.35 4.98
C THR A 44 -11.45 -9.29 6.06
N GLY A 45 -11.42 -8.01 5.70
CA GLY A 45 -10.88 -6.96 6.57
C GLY A 45 -9.37 -7.11 6.76
N ALA A 46 -8.66 -7.60 5.74
CA ALA A 46 -7.21 -7.76 5.82
C ALA A 46 -6.48 -6.43 5.68
N TRP A 47 -5.34 -6.33 6.35
CA TRP A 47 -4.37 -5.28 6.05
C TRP A 47 -3.44 -5.75 4.93
N ILE A 48 -3.07 -4.84 4.04
CA ILE A 48 -2.08 -5.07 2.99
C ILE A 48 -0.75 -4.49 3.46
N PHE A 49 0.30 -5.32 3.52
CA PHE A 49 1.68 -4.91 3.79
C PHE A 49 2.50 -4.97 2.50
N THR A 50 3.33 -3.95 2.30
CA THR A 50 4.15 -3.84 1.09
C THR A 50 5.42 -3.02 1.34
N GLY A 51 6.34 -2.99 0.38
CA GLY A 51 7.62 -2.28 0.47
C GLY A 51 7.51 -0.75 0.44
N GLY A 52 6.31 -0.18 0.21
CA GLY A 52 6.05 1.26 0.31
C GLY A 52 6.77 2.13 -0.73
N VAL A 53 7.34 1.53 -1.77
CA VAL A 53 8.08 2.23 -2.83
C VAL A 53 7.38 2.12 -4.18
N SER A 54 7.45 3.17 -4.99
CA SER A 54 6.76 3.23 -6.30
C SER A 54 7.54 2.51 -7.40
N THR A 55 7.93 1.25 -7.15
CA THR A 55 8.74 0.45 -8.08
C THR A 55 8.26 -0.99 -8.20
N GLY A 56 8.57 -1.59 -9.36
CA GLY A 56 8.29 -2.98 -9.69
C GLY A 56 6.88 -3.44 -9.34
N VAL A 57 6.77 -4.53 -8.58
CA VAL A 57 5.45 -5.08 -8.18
C VAL A 57 4.67 -4.11 -7.28
N ILE A 58 5.36 -3.35 -6.42
CA ILE A 58 4.70 -2.47 -5.45
C ILE A 58 3.98 -1.31 -6.13
N ARG A 59 4.51 -0.82 -7.26
CA ARG A 59 3.81 0.15 -8.12
C ARG A 59 2.43 -0.36 -8.55
N HIS A 60 2.34 -1.62 -8.98
CA HIS A 60 1.06 -2.22 -9.40
C HIS A 60 0.07 -2.42 -8.24
N VAL A 61 0.57 -2.65 -7.02
CA VAL A 61 -0.27 -2.65 -5.79
C VAL A 61 -0.84 -1.26 -5.54
N GLY A 62 -0.01 -0.21 -5.63
CA GLY A 62 -0.42 1.18 -5.47
C GLY A 62 -1.48 1.59 -6.50
N ASP A 63 -1.31 1.21 -7.76
CA ASP A 63 -2.30 1.44 -8.83
C ASP A 63 -3.65 0.78 -8.49
N ALA A 64 -3.66 -0.47 -8.03
CA ALA A 64 -4.88 -1.17 -7.65
C ALA A 64 -5.62 -0.49 -6.48
N LEU A 65 -4.87 -0.01 -5.48
CA LEU A 65 -5.42 0.74 -4.34
C LEU A 65 -6.03 2.08 -4.77
N LYS A 66 -5.35 2.81 -5.68
CA LYS A 66 -5.82 4.09 -6.23
C LYS A 66 -7.09 3.92 -7.07
N ASP A 67 -7.15 2.88 -7.90
CA ASP A 67 -8.33 2.58 -8.72
C ASP A 67 -9.55 2.21 -7.88
N HIS A 68 -9.34 1.67 -6.68
CA HIS A 68 -10.40 1.35 -5.73
C HIS A 68 -10.87 2.56 -4.93
N SER A 69 -9.94 3.40 -4.45
CA SER A 69 -10.28 4.58 -3.62
C SER A 69 -11.18 5.57 -4.36
N SER A 70 -11.07 5.64 -5.69
CA SER A 70 -11.94 6.47 -6.53
C SER A 70 -13.38 5.94 -6.67
N LYS A 71 -13.65 4.67 -6.31
CA LYS A 71 -14.91 3.98 -6.64
C LYS A 71 -15.72 3.49 -5.44
N SER A 72 -15.18 3.47 -4.22
CA SER A 72 -15.91 2.92 -3.06
C SER A 72 -15.67 3.67 -1.75
N ARG A 73 -16.62 3.54 -0.81
CA ARG A 73 -16.50 4.01 0.58
C ARG A 73 -15.76 3.05 1.52
N GLY A 74 -15.39 1.85 1.06
CA GLY A 74 -14.74 0.84 1.89
C GLY A 74 -13.25 1.12 2.06
N ARG A 75 -12.82 1.44 3.28
CA ARG A 75 -11.43 1.78 3.60
C ARG A 75 -10.60 0.49 3.73
N ILE A 76 -9.67 0.29 2.79
CA ILE A 76 -8.63 -0.74 2.92
C ILE A 76 -7.46 -0.15 3.70
N CYS A 77 -6.96 -0.87 4.70
CA CYS A 77 -5.74 -0.49 5.39
C CYS A 77 -4.54 -1.05 4.62
N ALA A 78 -3.70 -0.16 4.09
CA ALA A 78 -2.45 -0.53 3.42
C ALA A 78 -1.27 0.15 4.13
N ILE A 79 -0.25 -0.64 4.45
CA ILE A 79 0.97 -0.21 5.14
C ILE A 79 2.16 -0.44 4.22
N GLY A 80 2.85 0.65 3.86
CA GLY A 80 4.12 0.61 3.16
C GLY A 80 5.30 0.72 4.14
N ILE A 81 6.20 -0.26 4.11
CA ILE A 81 7.43 -0.26 4.92
C ILE A 81 8.62 -0.03 3.99
N ALA A 82 9.04 1.24 3.89
CA ALA A 82 10.16 1.65 3.06
C ALA A 82 11.39 2.02 3.92
N PRO A 83 12.61 1.65 3.50
CA PRO A 83 13.83 2.18 4.11
C PRO A 83 13.90 3.71 3.98
N TRP A 84 14.14 4.43 5.07
CA TRP A 84 14.24 5.90 5.04
C TRP A 84 15.31 6.41 4.05
N GLY A 85 16.41 5.67 3.91
CA GLY A 85 17.53 6.05 3.05
C GLY A 85 17.19 6.19 1.56
N ILE A 86 16.10 5.58 1.10
CA ILE A 86 15.69 5.59 -0.31
C ILE A 86 14.49 6.50 -0.60
N VAL A 87 13.96 7.19 0.42
CA VAL A 87 12.86 8.14 0.26
C VAL A 87 13.41 9.42 -0.35
N GLU A 88 12.90 9.79 -1.53
CA GLU A 88 13.21 11.07 -2.16
C GLU A 88 12.63 12.22 -1.32
N ASN A 89 13.35 13.33 -1.22
CA ASN A 89 12.95 14.51 -0.43
C ASN A 89 12.68 14.23 1.06
N LYS A 90 13.29 13.18 1.63
CA LYS A 90 13.12 12.79 3.04
C LYS A 90 13.45 13.91 4.05
N GLU A 91 14.33 14.83 3.66
CA GLU A 91 14.71 15.98 4.51
C GLU A 91 13.55 16.95 4.74
N ASP A 92 12.58 17.01 3.82
CA ASP A 92 11.39 17.87 3.93
C ASP A 92 10.37 17.30 4.95
N LEU A 93 10.49 16.01 5.28
CA LEU A 93 9.63 15.31 6.22
C LEU A 93 10.18 15.35 7.66
N ILE A 94 11.39 15.88 7.86
CA ILE A 94 11.95 16.10 9.20
C ILE A 94 11.29 17.34 9.78
N GLY A 95 10.51 17.15 10.85
CA GLY A 95 9.84 18.26 11.54
C GLY A 95 10.86 19.28 12.06
N LYS A 96 10.94 20.42 11.38
CA LYS A 96 11.53 21.65 11.91
C LYS A 96 10.39 22.36 12.63
N ASP A 97 10.56 22.69 13.91
CA ASP A 97 9.57 23.35 14.77
C ASP A 97 8.54 22.44 15.47
N VAL A 98 8.97 21.25 15.90
CA VAL A 98 8.22 20.50 16.92
C VAL A 98 8.59 21.07 18.30
N SER A 99 8.03 22.23 18.67
CA SER A 99 8.03 22.67 20.07
C SER A 99 7.06 21.79 20.85
N LEU A 100 7.60 21.01 21.80
CA LEU A 100 6.82 20.27 22.81
C LEU A 100 6.13 21.22 23.78
#